data_AF-A0A6J6AHY6-F1
#
_entry.id   AF-A0A6J6AHY6-F1
#
_cell.length_a   1.000
_cell.length_b   1.000
_cell.length_c   1.000
_cell.angle_alpha   90.00
_cell.angle_beta   90.00
_cell.angle_gamma   90.00
#
_symmetry.space_group_name_H-M   'P 1'
#
loop_
_entity.id
_entity.type
_entity.pdbx_description
1 polymer ?
#
loop_
_entity_poly.entity_id
_entity_poly.type
_entity_poly.pdbx_seq_one_letter_code
_entity_poly.pdbx_strand_id
1 'polypeptide(L)' 'MPYRFWLLQRLQDAVASCSATEQSAVRAAFNNAGLEPLLDLRTIRRVERVNHLEVWGPLL' A
#
# COMPACT_ATOMS: atom_id res chain seq x y z
N MET A 1 -14.57 -0.35 6.89
CA MET A 1 -14.27 -0.84 5.53
C MET A 1 -13.49 -2.15 5.62
N PRO A 2 -13.96 -3.22 4.95
CA PRO A 2 -13.15 -4.43 4.76
C PRO A 2 -11.96 -4.13 3.82
N TYR A 3 -10.91 -4.94 3.87
CA TYR A 3 -9.76 -4.88 2.96
C TYR A 3 -8.83 -3.66 3.07
N ARG A 4 -8.83 -2.96 4.21
CA ARG A 4 -8.07 -1.70 4.36
C ARG A 4 -6.56 -1.92 4.19
N PHE A 5 -6.05 -2.99 4.79
CA PHE A 5 -4.61 -3.25 4.82
C PHE A 5 -4.17 -3.95 3.54
N TRP A 6 -5.01 -4.83 3.02
CA TRP A 6 -4.80 -5.47 1.72
C TRP A 6 -4.78 -4.46 0.58
N LEU A 7 -5.70 -3.50 0.54
CA LEU A 7 -5.71 -2.44 -0.47
C LEU A 7 -4.53 -1.49 -0.31
N LEU A 8 -4.18 -1.11 0.92
CA LEU A 8 -3.03 -0.26 1.18
C LEU A 8 -1.73 -0.93 0.71
N GLN A 9 -1.54 -2.21 1.05
CA GLN A 9 -0.41 -3.00 0.61
C GLN A 9 -0.35 -3.08 -0.93
N ARG A 10 -1.48 -3.38 -1.57
CA ARG A 10 -1.57 -3.47 -3.03
C ARG A 10 -1.23 -2.15 -3.73
N LEU A 11 -1.68 -1.02 -3.17
CA LEU A 11 -1.30 0.31 -3.65
C LEU A 11 0.21 0.51 -3.54
N GLN A 12 0.80 0.23 -2.38
CA GLN A 12 2.23 0.41 -2.13
C GLN A 12 3.08 -0.47 -3.03
N ASP A 13 2.68 -1.73 -3.24
CA ASP A 13 3.35 -2.65 -4.17
C ASP A 13 3.29 -2.15 -5.61
N ALA A 14 2.14 -1.62 -6.04
CA ALA A 14 2.00 -1.03 -7.38
C ALA A 14 2.94 0.16 -7.56
N VAL A 15 3.01 1.07 -6.59
CA VAL A 15 3.93 2.21 -6.62
C VAL A 15 5.39 1.75 -6.62
N ALA A 16 5.74 0.75 -5.81
CA ALA A 16 7.10 0.20 -5.77
C ALA A 16 7.53 -0.43 -7.10
N SER A 17 6.59 -0.93 -7.91
CA SER A 17 6.86 -1.50 -9.23
C SER A 17 7.04 -0.45 -10.35
N CYS A 18 6.68 0.82 -10.10
CA CYS A 18 6.83 1.91 -11.05
C CYS A 18 8.29 2.40 -11.14
N SER A 19 8.62 3.07 -12.25
CA SER A 19 9.89 3.81 -12.39
C SER A 19 9.97 4.99 -11.41
N ALA A 20 11.17 5.50 -11.17
CA ALA A 20 11.38 6.64 -10.26
C ALA A 20 10.58 7.90 -10.66
N THR A 21 10.46 8.15 -11.97
CA THR A 21 9.66 9.27 -12.51
C THR A 21 8.18 9.10 -12.19
N GLU A 22 7.64 7.90 -12.41
CA GLU A 22 6.24 7.59 -12.10
C GLU A 22 5.96 7.62 -10.60
N GLN A 23 6.86 7.08 -9.77
CA GLN A 23 6.75 7.16 -8.31
C GLN A 23 6.69 8.62 -7.83
N SER A 24 7.51 9.50 -8.42
CA SER A 24 7.50 10.92 -8.08
C SER A 24 6.19 11.61 -8.47
N ALA A 25 5.63 11.26 -9.64
CA ALA A 25 4.33 11.76 -10.06
C ALA A 25 3.19 11.29 -9.12
N VAL A 26 3.21 10.02 -8.69
CA VAL A 26 2.24 9.50 -7.72
C VAL A 26 2.35 10.20 -6.38
N ARG A 27 3.57 10.40 -5.86
CA ARG A 27 3.79 11.15 -4.61
C ARG A 27 3.26 12.57 -4.69
N ALA A 28 3.53 13.28 -5.79
CA ALA A 28 3.00 14.64 -5.99
C ALA A 28 1.47 14.66 -5.97
N ALA A 29 0.81 13.69 -6.64
CA ALA A 29 -0.64 13.58 -6.64
C ALA A 29 -1.22 13.33 -5.23
N PHE A 30 -0.59 12.43 -4.45
CA PHE A 30 -1.02 12.14 -3.09
C PHE A 30 -0.75 13.30 -2.12
N ASN A 31 0.37 14.01 -2.30
CA ASN A 31 0.71 15.18 -1.49
C ASN A 31 -0.30 16.31 -1.68
N ASN A 32 -0.79 16.54 -2.90
CA ASN A 32 -1.85 17.52 -3.17
C ASN A 32 -3.15 17.27 -2.39
N ALA A 33 -3.40 16.03 -1.97
CA ALA A 33 -4.54 15.64 -1.14
C ALA A 33 -4.19 15.47 0.35
N GLY A 34 -2.94 15.71 0.77
CA GLY A 34 -2.46 15.45 2.12
C GLY A 34 -2.38 13.95 2.47
N LEU A 35 -2.32 13.07 1.46
CA LEU A 35 -2.36 11.61 1.62
C LEU A 35 -1.00 10.94 1.39
N GLU A 36 0.06 11.70 1.09
CA GLU A 36 1.40 11.15 0.87
C GLU A 36 1.86 10.16 1.97
N PRO A 37 1.60 10.40 3.28
CA PRO A 37 2.03 9.46 4.32
C PRO A 37 1.52 8.03 4.15
N LEU A 38 0.39 7.81 3.46
CA LEU A 38 -0.13 6.47 3.18
C LEU A 38 0.83 5.63 2.32
N LEU A 39 1.67 6.27 1.49
CA LEU A 39 2.65 5.57 0.66
C LEU A 39 3.81 5.00 1.48
N ASP A 40 4.03 5.54 2.69
CA ASP A 40 5.16 5.21 3.56
C ASP A 40 4.77 4.38 4.79
N LEU A 41 3.49 4.31 5.15
CA LEU A 41 3.01 3.42 6.21
C LEU A 41 3.39 1.95 5.92
N ARG A 42 3.99 1.25 6.88
CA ARG A 42 4.30 -0.18 6.75
C ARG A 42 3.78 -0.96 7.95
N THR A 43 3.28 -2.16 7.67
CA THR A 43 2.96 -3.17 8.67
C THR A 43 4.16 -4.10 8.87
N ILE A 44 4.27 -4.71 10.05
CA ILE A 44 5.31 -5.72 10.35
C ILE A 44 5.02 -7.11 9.74
N ARG A 45 3.83 -7.27 9.15
CA ARG A 45 3.36 -8.49 8.48
C ARG A 45 2.68 -8.12 7.19
N ARG A 46 2.80 -8.97 6.18
CA ARG A 46 2.01 -8.87 4.95
C ARG A 46 0.57 -9.31 5.22
N VAL A 47 -0.38 -8.76 4.48
CA VAL A 47 -1.78 -9.21 4.49
C VAL A 47 -2.02 -10.15 3.32
N GLU A 48 -2.55 -11.31 3.65
CA GLU A 48 -3.01 -12.33 2.72
C GLU A 48 -4.52 -12.25 2.55
N ARG A 49 -5.03 -12.73 1.41
CA ARG A 49 -6.47 -12.81 1.13
C ARG A 49 -6.88 -14.26 0.98
N VAL A 50 -7.56 -14.80 1.98
CA VAL A 50 -8.03 -16.19 2.02
C VAL A 50 -9.53 -16.19 2.24
N ASN A 51 -10.29 -16.89 1.38
CA ASN A 51 -11.75 -17.00 1.50
C ASN A 51 -12.48 -15.65 1.67
N HIS A 52 -12.02 -14.60 0.98
CA HIS A 52 -12.58 -13.24 1.07
C HIS A 52 -12.39 -12.57 2.44
N LEU A 53 -11.40 -13.00 3.22
CA LEU A 53 -10.99 -12.38 4.48
C LEU A 53 -9.55 -11.86 4.37
N GLU A 54 -9.27 -10.78 5.10
CA GLU A 54 -7.90 -10.35 5.36
C GLU A 54 -7.33 -11.23 6.48
N VAL A 55 -6.19 -11.86 6.20
CA VAL A 55 -5.45 -12.67 7.17
C VAL A 55 -4.04 -12.11 7.29
N TRP A 56 -3.53 -12.02 8.51
CA TRP A 56 -2.14 -11.65 8.73
C TRP A 56 -1.23 -12.81 8.37
N GLY A 57 -0.32 -12.58 7.42
CA GLY A 57 0.74 -13.51 7.08
C GLY A 57 1.80 -13.65 8.19
N PRO A 58 2.87 -14.41 7.93
CA PRO A 58 3.97 -14.57 8.87
C PRO A 58 4.68 -13.23 9.19
N LEU A 59 5.43 -13.22 10.30
CA LEU A 59 6.32 -12.10 10.63
C LEU A 59 7.44 -12.02 9.60
N LEU A 60 7.69 -10.81 9.07
CA LEU A 60 8.76 -10.52 8.11
C LEU A 60 10.14 -10.50 8.77
#